data_AF-A0A345DMZ4-F1
#
_entry.id   AF-A0A345DMZ4-F1
#
_cell.length_a   1.000
_cell.length_b   1.000
_cell.length_c   1.000
_cell.angle_alpha   90.00
_cell.angle_beta   90.00
_cell.angle_gamma   90.00
#
_symmetry.space_group_name_H-M   'P 1'
#
loop_
_entity.id
_entity.type
_entity.pdbx_description
1 polymer ?
#
loop_
_entity_poly.entity_id
_entity_poly.type
_entity_poly.pdbx_seq_one_letter_code
_entity_poly.pdbx_strand_id
1 'polypeptide(L)'
;MNFVWDNPLSVIIGKLGTGKTLLLTYLSQTMKLLTDEIYSNYPLEDDKVKVLTFKNLDFTDRTKPVPPDDSVILFDESYLYIDGTSPHDEKKVHSVKIPWIVLARHFGNRALFTAQREGMIWNNIRQLASGIIIPISLKKPVAKKGFNFFNRFFIMRMGIFQDITDYEIWKTKSVERTAEGKRVKHKSDVGLGIRFFKIIIPLEFANKYDSQWLKFVRDLKNDEIVNKKRILLVRNHKIKR
;
A
#
# COMPACT_ATOMS: atom_id res chain seq x y z
N MET A 1 0.69 -8.18 -11.48
CA MET A 1 1.29 -8.43 -10.16
C MET A 1 2.82 -8.43 -10.23
N ASN A 2 3.41 -8.59 -11.42
CA ASN A 2 4.86 -8.50 -11.66
C ASN A 2 5.50 -7.16 -11.24
N PHE A 3 4.76 -6.05 -11.26
CA PHE A 3 5.35 -4.74 -10.97
C PHE A 3 6.13 -4.66 -9.65
N VAL A 4 5.55 -5.08 -8.52
CA VAL A 4 6.28 -5.00 -7.23
C VAL A 4 7.49 -5.92 -7.24
N TRP A 5 7.36 -7.10 -7.86
CA TRP A 5 8.45 -8.06 -7.97
C TRP A 5 9.62 -7.55 -8.81
N ASP A 6 9.30 -6.84 -9.89
CA ASP A 6 10.25 -6.23 -10.82
C ASP A 6 10.88 -4.93 -10.26
N ASN A 7 10.37 -4.42 -9.13
CA ASN A 7 10.78 -3.14 -8.54
C ASN A 7 11.29 -3.30 -7.11
N PRO A 8 12.62 -3.44 -6.94
CA PRO A 8 13.23 -3.64 -5.62
C PRO A 8 12.93 -2.54 -4.61
N LEU A 9 12.75 -1.30 -5.08
CA LEU A 9 12.42 -0.18 -4.21
C LEU A 9 11.22 0.55 -4.79
N SER A 10 10.11 0.56 -4.04
CA SER A 10 8.91 1.29 -4.43
C SER A 10 8.48 2.28 -3.35
N VAL A 11 7.94 3.42 -3.76
CA VAL A 11 7.39 4.44 -2.89
C VAL A 11 5.93 4.68 -3.22
N ILE A 12 5.06 4.57 -2.23
CA ILE A 12 3.63 4.82 -2.32
C ILE A 12 3.32 6.18 -1.69
N ILE A 13 2.90 7.16 -2.51
CA ILE A 13 2.63 8.53 -2.05
C ILE A 13 1.14 8.81 -2.15
N GLY A 14 0.54 9.28 -1.05
CA GLY A 14 -0.87 9.64 -1.05
C GLY A 14 -1.35 10.19 0.29
N LYS A 15 -2.29 11.14 0.23
CA LYS A 15 -2.91 11.76 1.41
C LYS A 15 -3.48 10.71 2.38
N LEU A 16 -3.68 11.10 3.63
CA LEU A 16 -4.37 10.26 4.61
C LEU A 16 -5.72 9.77 4.06
N GLY A 17 -6.05 8.50 4.28
CA GLY A 17 -7.31 7.89 3.83
C GLY A 17 -7.36 7.47 2.35
N THR A 18 -6.28 7.64 1.57
CA THR A 18 -6.21 7.17 0.17
C THR A 18 -6.05 5.65 0.01
N GLY A 19 -5.81 4.92 1.11
CA GLY A 19 -5.70 3.47 1.13
C GLY A 19 -4.28 2.92 0.96
N LYS A 20 -3.23 3.69 1.28
CA LYS A 20 -1.82 3.23 1.21
C LYS A 20 -1.59 1.93 2.00
N THR A 21 -1.99 1.91 3.27
CA THR A 21 -1.88 0.71 4.12
C THR A 21 -2.70 -0.45 3.57
N LEU A 22 -3.91 -0.19 3.08
CA LEU A 22 -4.74 -1.20 2.43
C LEU A 22 -4.07 -1.80 1.18
N LEU A 23 -3.35 -0.98 0.40
CA LEU A 23 -2.54 -1.44 -0.72
C LEU A 23 -1.37 -2.31 -0.24
N LEU A 24 -0.63 -1.88 0.78
CA LEU A 24 0.43 -2.70 1.37
C LEU A 24 -0.10 -4.05 1.87
N THR A 25 -1.26 -4.05 2.54
CA THR A 25 -1.89 -5.28 3.05
C THR A 25 -2.36 -6.18 1.91
N TYR A 26 -2.93 -5.62 0.85
CA TYR A 26 -3.25 -6.39 -0.35
C TYR A 26 -2.00 -7.03 -0.95
N LEU A 27 -0.93 -6.24 -1.10
CA LEU A 27 0.34 -6.73 -1.62
C LEU A 27 0.89 -7.85 -0.73
N SER A 28 0.92 -7.68 0.60
CA SER A 28 1.39 -8.71 1.53
C SER A 28 0.68 -10.05 1.31
N GLN A 29 -0.64 -10.05 1.15
CA GLN A 29 -1.40 -11.28 0.94
C GLN A 29 -1.14 -11.91 -0.42
N THR A 30 -0.96 -11.08 -1.46
CA THR A 30 -0.76 -11.58 -2.81
C THR A 30 0.67 -12.06 -3.08
N MET A 31 1.66 -11.45 -2.43
CA MET A 31 3.07 -11.81 -2.59
C MET A 31 3.42 -13.13 -1.91
N LYS A 32 2.56 -13.65 -1.04
CA LYS A 32 2.65 -15.03 -0.50
C LYS A 32 2.63 -16.11 -1.57
N LEU A 33 2.11 -15.78 -2.75
CA LEU A 33 2.17 -16.69 -3.90
C LEU A 33 3.58 -16.81 -4.48
N LEU A 34 4.50 -15.92 -4.08
CA LEU A 34 5.86 -15.80 -4.61
C LEU A 34 6.94 -16.01 -3.54
N THR A 35 6.69 -15.63 -2.29
CA THR A 35 7.65 -15.77 -1.18
C THR A 35 6.95 -15.89 0.17
N ASP A 36 7.55 -16.64 1.09
CA ASP A 36 7.14 -16.69 2.50
C ASP A 36 7.89 -15.65 3.37
N GLU A 37 8.89 -14.96 2.80
CA GLU A 37 9.72 -13.98 3.51
C GLU A 37 9.11 -12.58 3.41
N ILE A 38 7.97 -12.40 4.08
CA ILE A 38 7.22 -11.14 4.09
C ILE A 38 7.32 -10.48 5.46
N TYR A 39 7.65 -9.19 5.44
CA TYR A 39 7.87 -8.38 6.63
C TYR A 39 7.05 -7.08 6.60
N SER A 40 6.56 -6.64 7.75
CA SER A 40 5.90 -5.34 7.91
C SER A 40 6.28 -4.63 9.19
N ASN A 41 6.30 -3.29 9.17
CA ASN A 41 6.50 -2.47 10.38
C ASN A 41 5.21 -2.18 11.15
N TYR A 42 4.07 -2.61 10.62
CA TYR A 42 2.76 -2.47 11.23
C TYR A 42 2.14 -3.87 11.43
N PRO A 43 1.29 -4.04 12.46
CA PRO A 43 0.72 -5.34 12.78
C PRO A 43 -0.26 -5.77 11.68
N LEU A 44 -0.11 -7.02 11.25
CA LEU A 44 -1.05 -7.75 10.41
C LEU A 44 -1.53 -8.98 11.17
N GLU A 45 -2.83 -9.29 11.10
CA GLU A 45 -3.45 -10.49 11.65
C GLU A 45 -3.10 -11.72 10.78
N ASP A 46 -1.81 -12.02 10.73
CA ASP A 46 -1.21 -12.99 9.83
C ASP A 46 0.14 -13.49 10.37
N ASP A 47 0.18 -14.74 10.81
CA ASP A 47 1.35 -15.38 11.42
C ASP A 47 2.52 -15.55 10.43
N LYS A 48 2.23 -15.56 9.13
CA LYS A 48 3.25 -15.65 8.07
C LYS A 48 3.93 -14.32 7.79
N VAL A 49 3.41 -13.20 8.28
CA VAL A 49 4.05 -11.89 8.10
C VAL A 49 4.80 -11.52 9.37
N LYS A 50 6.13 -11.44 9.26
CA LYS A 50 7.02 -11.16 10.38
C LYS A 50 7.09 -9.65 10.62
N VAL A 51 7.21 -9.23 11.89
CA VAL A 51 7.39 -7.82 12.22
C VAL A 51 8.83 -7.41 11.96
N LEU A 52 9.03 -6.33 11.21
CA LEU A 52 10.33 -5.72 10.97
C LEU A 52 10.25 -4.21 11.02
N THR A 53 11.18 -3.60 11.74
CA THR A 53 11.31 -2.15 11.81
C THR A 53 12.52 -1.67 11.05
N PHE A 54 12.60 -0.36 10.79
CA PHE A 54 13.76 0.23 10.15
C PHE A 54 15.07 0.08 10.96
N LYS A 55 15.01 -0.35 12.23
CA LYS A 55 16.19 -0.67 13.05
C LYS A 55 16.82 -2.03 12.72
N ASN A 56 16.10 -2.89 12.02
CA ASN A 56 16.57 -4.22 11.60
C ASN A 56 17.41 -4.18 10.32
N LEU A 57 17.46 -3.02 9.64
CA LEU A 57 18.19 -2.82 8.38
C LEU A 57 19.61 -2.27 8.58
N ASP A 58 20.14 -2.41 9.79
CA ASP A 58 21.49 -1.95 10.14
C ASP A 58 22.51 -3.06 9.88
N PHE A 59 23.35 -2.88 8.84
CA PHE A 59 24.37 -3.84 8.47
C PHE A 59 25.56 -3.91 9.42
N THR A 60 25.71 -2.90 10.29
CA THR A 60 26.77 -2.90 11.30
C THR A 60 26.39 -3.71 12.53
N ASP A 61 25.09 -3.85 12.80
CA ASP A 61 24.56 -4.63 13.91
C ASP A 61 24.26 -6.08 13.48
N ARG A 62 25.28 -6.93 13.56
CA ARG A 62 25.18 -8.37 13.24
C ARG A 62 24.35 -9.18 14.23
N THR A 63 23.87 -8.57 15.32
CA THR A 63 23.02 -9.27 16.31
C THR A 63 21.55 -9.31 15.87
N LYS A 64 21.16 -8.43 14.93
CA LYS A 64 19.82 -8.41 14.37
C LYS A 64 19.76 -9.23 13.08
N PRO A 65 18.73 -10.07 12.90
CA PRO A 65 18.53 -10.76 11.64
C PRO A 65 18.23 -9.74 10.55
N VAL A 66 19.09 -9.72 9.53
CA VAL A 66 18.83 -9.05 8.26
C VAL A 66 17.79 -9.90 7.49
N PRO A 67 16.83 -9.29 6.79
CA PRO A 67 15.92 -10.02 5.92
C PRO A 67 16.70 -10.93 4.95
N PRO A 68 16.31 -12.20 4.78
CA PRO A 68 16.86 -13.06 3.75
C PRO A 68 16.70 -12.45 2.35
N ASP A 69 17.44 -12.98 1.38
CA ASP A 69 17.28 -12.61 -0.02
C ASP A 69 15.84 -12.88 -0.51
N ASP A 70 15.42 -12.14 -1.54
CA ASP A 70 14.08 -12.17 -2.13
C ASP A 70 12.92 -11.83 -1.16
N SER A 71 13.20 -11.20 -0.03
CA SER A 71 12.20 -10.75 0.94
C SER A 71 11.32 -9.62 0.40
N VAL A 72 10.06 -9.57 0.86
CA VAL A 72 9.15 -8.43 0.65
C VAL A 72 8.97 -7.68 1.96
N ILE A 73 9.28 -6.39 1.97
CA ILE A 73 9.34 -5.58 3.19
C ILE A 73 8.43 -4.36 3.01
N LEU A 74 7.49 -4.19 3.94
CA LEU A 74 6.40 -3.21 3.86
C LEU A 74 6.53 -2.19 5.00
N PHE A 75 6.90 -0.96 4.64
CA PHE A 75 7.01 0.16 5.57
C PHE A 75 5.83 1.12 5.40
N ASP A 76 4.87 1.06 6.32
CA ASP A 76 3.82 2.06 6.43
C ASP A 76 4.27 3.27 7.25
N GLU A 77 3.81 4.46 6.87
CA GLU A 77 4.19 5.77 7.43
C GLU A 77 5.72 5.90 7.62
N SER A 78 6.45 5.66 6.52
CA SER A 78 7.93 5.57 6.51
C SER A 78 8.62 6.83 7.03
N TYR A 79 7.97 7.99 6.95
CA TYR A 79 8.51 9.26 7.46
C TYR A 79 8.79 9.23 8.98
N LEU A 80 8.12 8.34 9.73
CA LEU A 80 8.38 8.16 11.17
C LEU A 80 9.76 7.56 11.46
N TYR A 81 10.38 6.96 10.46
CA TYR A 81 11.68 6.28 10.59
C TYR A 81 12.77 6.89 9.73
N ILE A 82 12.40 7.71 8.74
CA ILE A 82 13.32 8.26 7.73
C ILE A 82 12.76 9.60 7.28
N ASP A 83 12.97 10.64 8.09
CA ASP A 83 12.37 11.95 7.86
C ASP A 83 12.96 12.62 6.61
N GLY A 84 12.11 13.00 5.65
CA GLY A 84 12.53 13.75 4.47
C GLY A 84 12.85 15.22 4.74
N THR A 85 12.43 15.77 5.89
CA THR A 85 12.50 17.21 6.18
C THR A 85 13.84 17.67 6.74
N SER A 86 14.64 16.74 7.29
CA SER A 86 15.97 17.00 7.86
C SER A 86 17.05 16.08 7.27
N PRO A 87 17.30 16.14 5.94
CA PRO A 87 18.08 15.13 5.22
C PRO A 87 19.54 15.00 5.66
N HIS A 88 20.15 16.06 6.20
CA HIS A 88 21.54 16.04 6.69
C HIS A 88 21.68 15.31 8.03
N ASP A 89 20.73 15.50 8.93
CA ASP A 89 20.71 14.82 10.23
C ASP A 89 20.35 13.35 10.07
N GLU A 90 19.36 13.07 9.22
CA GLU A 90 18.95 11.72 8.85
C GLU A 90 20.07 10.93 8.19
N LYS A 91 20.87 11.57 7.31
CA LYS A 91 22.06 10.94 6.74
C LYS A 91 23.07 10.53 7.81
N LYS A 92 23.24 11.30 8.89
CA LYS A 92 24.14 10.92 10.00
C LYS A 92 23.57 9.74 10.77
N VAL A 93 22.30 9.83 11.20
CA VAL A 93 21.62 8.83 12.03
C VAL A 93 21.40 7.50 11.30
N HIS A 94 21.19 7.53 9.99
CA HIS A 94 20.88 6.36 9.17
C HIS A 94 21.95 6.02 8.13
N SER A 95 23.14 6.59 8.26
CA SER A 95 24.30 6.31 7.41
C SER A 95 24.55 4.81 7.23
N VAL A 96 24.45 4.04 8.32
CA VAL A 96 24.65 2.57 8.35
C VAL A 96 23.56 1.76 7.64
N LYS A 97 22.41 2.38 7.33
CA LYS A 97 21.27 1.75 6.62
C LYS A 97 21.27 2.05 5.13
N ILE A 98 22.03 3.08 4.70
CA ILE A 98 22.20 3.41 3.28
C ILE A 98 22.73 2.21 2.49
N PRO A 99 23.76 1.47 2.95
CA PRO A 99 24.22 0.28 2.27
C PRO A 99 23.08 -0.71 2.01
N TRP A 100 22.16 -0.87 2.96
CA TRP A 100 21.00 -1.75 2.76
C TRP A 100 20.06 -1.27 1.68
N ILE A 101 19.70 0.01 1.68
CA ILE A 101 18.81 0.56 0.66
C ILE A 101 19.44 0.38 -0.73
N VAL A 102 20.74 0.63 -0.87
CA VAL A 102 21.46 0.47 -2.14
C VAL A 102 21.58 -1.00 -2.54
N LEU A 103 21.91 -1.87 -1.58
CA LEU A 103 22.16 -3.30 -1.82
C LEU A 103 20.89 -4.16 -1.88
N ALA A 104 19.73 -3.66 -1.44
CA ALA A 104 18.46 -4.38 -1.51
C ALA A 104 18.20 -4.94 -2.92
N ARG A 105 18.59 -4.20 -3.96
CA ARG A 105 18.53 -4.62 -5.37
C ARG A 105 19.36 -5.87 -5.67
N HIS A 106 20.54 -5.99 -5.07
CA HIS A 106 21.45 -7.12 -5.27
C HIS A 106 20.94 -8.38 -4.58
N PHE A 107 20.27 -8.23 -3.44
CA PHE A 107 19.65 -9.32 -2.69
C PHE A 107 18.28 -9.75 -3.24
N GLY A 108 17.82 -9.11 -4.32
CA GLY A 108 16.45 -9.29 -4.80
C GLY A 108 15.40 -8.78 -3.80
N ASN A 109 15.75 -8.07 -2.73
CA ASN A 109 14.77 -7.61 -1.76
C ASN A 109 13.84 -6.54 -2.35
N ARG A 110 12.54 -6.64 -2.05
CA ARG A 110 11.50 -5.69 -2.47
C ARG A 110 11.02 -4.90 -1.28
N ALA A 111 11.40 -3.62 -1.19
CA ALA A 111 10.97 -2.72 -0.13
C ALA A 111 9.96 -1.70 -0.64
N LEU A 112 8.84 -1.57 0.08
CA LEU A 112 7.78 -0.62 -0.21
C LEU A 112 7.64 0.38 0.92
N PHE A 113 7.77 1.67 0.61
CA PHE A 113 7.69 2.76 1.57
C PHE A 113 6.45 3.60 1.33
N THR A 114 5.61 3.83 2.34
CA THR A 114 4.48 4.76 2.21
C THR A 114 4.80 6.12 2.83
N ALA A 115 4.28 7.17 2.21
CA ALA A 115 4.23 8.49 2.83
C ALA A 115 3.03 9.32 2.38
N GLN A 116 2.72 10.33 3.18
CA GLN A 116 1.60 11.22 2.90
C GLN A 116 1.91 12.23 1.81
N ARG A 117 3.17 12.68 1.76
CA ARG A 117 3.69 13.64 0.79
C ARG A 117 5.07 13.22 0.33
N GLU A 118 5.44 13.65 -0.86
CA GLU A 118 6.71 13.32 -1.50
C GLU A 118 7.93 13.73 -0.66
N GLY A 119 7.93 14.97 -0.13
CA GLY A 119 9.03 15.49 0.68
C GLY A 119 9.11 14.93 2.11
N MET A 120 8.21 14.02 2.49
CA MET A 120 8.25 13.36 3.81
C MET A 120 9.15 12.13 3.83
N ILE A 121 9.47 11.57 2.66
CA ILE A 121 10.45 10.48 2.56
C ILE A 121 11.80 11.08 2.20
N TRP A 122 12.83 10.55 2.86
CA TRP A 122 14.20 10.89 2.57
C TRP A 122 14.54 10.80 1.08
N ASN A 123 15.19 11.84 0.58
CA ASN A 123 15.41 12.06 -0.85
C ASN A 123 16.12 10.88 -1.54
N ASN A 124 17.09 10.24 -0.86
CA ASN A 124 17.83 9.12 -1.43
C ASN A 124 16.93 7.91 -1.75
N ILE A 125 15.97 7.60 -0.88
CA ILE A 125 15.02 6.49 -1.13
C ILE A 125 14.13 6.84 -2.31
N ARG A 126 13.66 8.08 -2.38
CA ARG A 126 12.82 8.56 -3.48
C ARG A 126 13.56 8.55 -4.83
N GLN A 127 14.82 8.94 -4.86
CA GLN A 127 15.65 8.91 -6.07
C GLN A 127 16.05 7.48 -6.48
N LEU A 128 16.23 6.58 -5.52
CA LEU A 128 16.53 5.16 -5.77
C LEU A 128 15.28 4.32 -5.98
N ALA A 129 14.07 4.87 -5.86
CA ALA A 129 12.85 4.13 -6.11
C ALA A 129 12.76 3.81 -7.62
N SER A 130 12.60 2.54 -7.95
CA SER A 130 12.28 2.08 -9.31
C SER A 130 10.76 1.97 -9.52
N GLY A 131 9.97 2.32 -8.51
CA GLY A 131 8.53 2.38 -8.63
C GLY A 131 7.95 3.49 -7.78
N ILE A 132 7.33 4.48 -8.41
CA ILE A 132 6.46 5.43 -7.70
C ILE A 132 5.01 5.03 -7.92
N ILE A 133 4.27 4.81 -6.83
CA ILE A 133 2.88 4.36 -6.86
C ILE A 133 2.02 5.45 -6.22
N ILE A 134 1.00 5.88 -6.96
CA ILE A 134 0.07 6.92 -6.53
C ILE A 134 -1.35 6.31 -6.46
N PRO A 135 -1.91 6.05 -5.27
CA PRO A 135 -3.32 5.72 -5.14
C PRO A 135 -4.18 6.92 -5.55
N ILE A 136 -5.01 6.77 -6.57
CA ILE A 136 -5.80 7.85 -7.17
C ILE A 136 -7.20 7.89 -6.57
N SER A 137 -7.81 6.72 -6.43
CA SER A 137 -9.18 6.62 -5.92
C SER A 137 -9.42 5.26 -5.28
N LEU A 138 -10.21 5.25 -4.21
CA LEU A 138 -10.59 4.04 -3.50
C LEU A 138 -12.12 4.01 -3.34
N LYS A 139 -12.77 3.04 -3.96
CA LYS A 139 -14.19 2.73 -3.71
C LYS A 139 -14.28 1.68 -2.62
N LYS A 140 -15.08 1.96 -1.59
CA LYS A 140 -15.34 1.05 -0.48
C LYS A 140 -16.43 0.02 -0.82
N PRO A 141 -16.47 -1.12 -0.11
CA PRO A 141 -17.64 -1.99 -0.03
C PRO A 141 -18.92 -1.18 0.25
N VAL A 142 -20.00 -1.52 -0.45
CA VAL A 142 -21.32 -0.88 -0.25
C VAL A 142 -22.38 -1.97 -0.21
N ALA A 143 -23.26 -1.90 0.80
CA ALA A 143 -24.50 -2.64 0.83
C ALA A 143 -25.58 -1.82 0.10
N LYS A 144 -26.18 -2.36 -0.97
CA LYS A 144 -27.31 -1.70 -1.61
C LYS A 144 -28.58 -1.96 -0.80
N LYS A 145 -29.23 -0.91 -0.28
CA LYS A 145 -30.55 -1.04 0.33
C LYS A 145 -31.55 -1.53 -0.74
N GLY A 146 -32.31 -2.58 -0.43
CA GLY A 146 -33.38 -3.13 -1.29
C GLY A 146 -33.02 -4.38 -2.10
N PHE A 147 -31.73 -4.73 -2.21
CA PHE A 147 -31.28 -6.03 -2.75
C PHE A 147 -30.32 -6.64 -1.73
N ASN A 148 -30.42 -7.93 -1.43
CA ASN A 148 -29.47 -8.66 -0.55
C ASN A 148 -28.08 -8.83 -1.21
N PHE A 149 -27.58 -7.79 -1.89
CA PHE A 149 -26.32 -7.78 -2.59
C PHE A 149 -25.32 -6.89 -1.85
N PHE A 150 -24.35 -7.54 -1.22
CA PHE A 150 -23.23 -6.88 -0.56
C PHE A 150 -21.97 -7.02 -1.42
N ASN A 151 -21.44 -5.90 -1.87
CA ASN A 151 -20.14 -5.89 -2.53
C ASN A 151 -19.03 -6.08 -1.49
N ARG A 152 -18.31 -7.21 -1.54
CA ARG A 152 -17.23 -7.60 -0.61
C ARG A 152 -15.82 -7.22 -1.08
N PHE A 153 -15.69 -6.20 -1.92
CA PHE A 153 -14.38 -5.76 -2.41
C PHE A 153 -14.24 -4.25 -2.42
N PHE A 154 -13.02 -3.80 -2.13
CA PHE A 154 -12.59 -2.46 -2.46
C PHE A 154 -12.12 -2.42 -3.91
N ILE A 155 -12.29 -1.28 -4.55
CA ILE A 155 -11.75 -1.03 -5.89
C ILE A 155 -10.79 0.15 -5.79
N MET A 156 -9.51 -0.11 -6.00
CA MET A 156 -8.48 0.92 -6.00
C MET A 156 -8.02 1.20 -7.43
N ARG A 157 -7.97 2.47 -7.82
CA ARG A 157 -7.25 2.92 -9.01
C ARG A 157 -5.94 3.54 -8.58
N MET A 158 -4.86 3.19 -9.26
CA MET A 158 -3.52 3.70 -8.97
C MET A 158 -2.79 4.03 -10.27
N GLY A 159 -1.89 5.01 -10.19
CA GLY A 159 -0.89 5.28 -11.20
C GLY A 159 0.43 4.70 -10.75
N ILE A 160 1.16 4.10 -11.68
CA ILE A 160 2.48 3.54 -11.44
C ILE A 160 3.45 4.18 -12.44
N PHE A 161 4.58 4.65 -11.91
CA PHE A 161 5.66 5.36 -12.63
C PHE A 161 6.97 4.61 -12.38
N GLN A 162 7.88 4.59 -13.36
CA GLN A 162 9.14 3.86 -13.25
C GLN A 162 10.15 4.58 -12.36
N ASP A 163 10.06 5.90 -12.26
CA ASP A 163 10.90 6.68 -11.37
C ASP A 163 10.22 8.00 -10.96
N ILE A 164 10.97 8.80 -10.20
CA ILE A 164 10.51 10.11 -9.74
C ILE A 164 10.38 11.12 -10.87
N THR A 165 11.19 11.03 -11.93
CA THR A 165 11.18 11.93 -13.07
C THR A 165 9.89 11.76 -13.88
N ASP A 166 9.49 10.52 -14.16
CA ASP A 166 8.21 10.21 -14.80
C ASP A 166 7.03 10.79 -14.01
N TYR A 167 7.07 10.63 -12.69
CA TYR A 167 6.04 11.17 -11.80
C TYR A 167 6.00 12.71 -11.81
N GLU A 168 7.15 13.38 -11.79
CA GLU A 168 7.25 14.84 -11.86
C GLU A 168 6.78 15.39 -13.21
N ILE A 169 7.15 14.72 -14.31
CA ILE A 169 6.67 15.05 -15.66
C ILE A 169 5.14 14.92 -15.72
N TRP A 170 4.57 13.86 -15.16
CA TRP A 170 3.13 13.71 -15.11
C TRP A 170 2.46 14.82 -14.30
N LYS A 171 3.00 15.14 -13.12
CA LYS A 171 2.45 16.17 -12.24
C LYS A 171 2.46 17.56 -12.89
N THR A 172 3.47 17.86 -13.70
CA THR A 172 3.59 19.13 -14.43
C THR A 172 2.72 19.16 -15.69
N LYS A 173 2.81 18.13 -16.55
CA LYS A 173 2.07 18.07 -17.82
C LYS A 173 0.57 17.80 -17.66
N SER A 174 0.14 17.09 -16.61
CA SER A 174 -1.30 16.86 -16.34
C SER A 174 -2.06 18.12 -15.91
N VAL A 175 -1.34 19.22 -15.63
CA VAL A 175 -1.90 20.49 -15.13
C VAL A 175 -1.68 21.64 -16.13
N GLU A 176 -1.24 21.36 -17.37
CA GLU A 176 -1.11 22.40 -18.40
C GLU A 176 -2.44 23.16 -18.60
N ARG A 177 -2.39 24.46 -18.32
CA ARG A 177 -3.46 25.42 -18.58
C ARG A 177 -3.16 26.11 -19.90
N THR A 178 -4.16 26.29 -20.75
CA THR A 178 -4.02 27.18 -21.91
C THR A 178 -3.77 28.62 -21.46
N ALA A 179 -3.29 29.47 -22.36
CA ALA A 179 -3.15 30.91 -22.12
C ALA A 179 -4.45 31.58 -21.61
N GLU A 180 -5.61 30.95 -21.87
CA GLU A 180 -6.95 31.36 -21.43
C GLU A 180 -7.40 30.73 -20.09
N GLY A 181 -6.52 30.01 -19.38
CA GLY A 181 -6.80 29.45 -18.05
C GLY A 181 -7.63 28.16 -18.02
N LYS A 182 -8.04 27.60 -19.16
CA LYS A 182 -8.74 26.31 -19.22
C LYS A 182 -7.76 25.15 -19.04
N ARG A 183 -8.14 24.18 -18.20
CA ARG A 183 -7.39 22.92 -18.02
C ARG A 183 -7.55 22.06 -19.26
N VAL A 184 -6.46 21.74 -19.94
CA VAL A 184 -6.47 20.76 -21.04
C VAL A 184 -6.09 19.42 -20.46
N LYS A 185 -7.00 18.45 -20.54
CA LYS A 185 -6.74 17.07 -20.12
C LYS A 185 -6.09 16.35 -21.30
N HIS A 186 -4.79 16.05 -21.22
CA HIS A 186 -4.11 15.31 -22.27
C HIS A 186 -4.77 13.94 -22.51
N LYS A 187 -4.86 13.56 -23.79
CA LYS A 187 -5.75 12.50 -24.29
C LYS A 187 -5.14 11.09 -24.31
N SER A 188 -3.91 10.88 -23.85
CA SER A 188 -3.39 9.51 -23.70
C SER A 188 -2.22 9.42 -22.71
N ASP A 189 -2.46 8.70 -21.62
CA ASP A 189 -1.51 8.35 -20.56
C ASP A 189 -0.32 7.48 -21.05
N VAL A 190 -0.39 6.97 -22.29
CA VAL A 190 0.55 5.99 -22.88
C VAL A 190 1.89 6.62 -23.28
N GLY A 191 1.92 7.91 -23.61
CA GLY A 191 3.14 8.61 -24.06
C GLY A 191 4.09 9.07 -22.94
N LEU A 192 3.73 8.87 -21.68
CA LEU A 192 4.48 9.35 -20.50
C LEU A 192 5.03 8.21 -19.63
N GLY A 193 5.04 6.96 -20.12
CA GLY A 193 5.51 5.80 -19.34
C GLY A 193 4.58 5.36 -18.19
N ILE A 194 3.40 5.99 -18.07
CA ILE A 194 2.49 5.80 -16.94
C ILE A 194 1.57 4.61 -17.17
N ARG A 195 1.44 3.75 -16.16
CA ARG A 195 0.48 2.65 -16.19
C ARG A 195 -0.57 2.84 -15.11
N PHE A 196 -1.81 3.09 -15.53
CA PHE A 196 -2.95 3.15 -14.63
C PHE A 196 -3.54 1.75 -14.44
N PHE A 197 -3.60 1.32 -13.19
CA PHE A 197 -4.17 0.03 -12.81
C PHE A 197 -5.42 0.20 -11.99
N LYS A 198 -6.31 -0.77 -12.13
CA LYS A 198 -7.44 -0.98 -11.25
C LYS A 198 -7.25 -2.33 -10.59
N ILE A 199 -7.14 -2.34 -9.27
CA ILE A 199 -7.11 -3.57 -8.49
C ILE A 199 -8.40 -3.73 -7.70
N ILE A 200 -8.75 -5.00 -7.47
CA ILE A 200 -9.88 -5.40 -6.63
C ILE A 200 -9.26 -6.03 -5.39
N ILE A 201 -9.54 -5.44 -4.23
CA ILE A 201 -9.01 -5.89 -2.94
C ILE A 201 -10.16 -6.59 -2.19
N PRO A 202 -10.11 -7.92 -2.03
CA PRO A 202 -11.11 -8.63 -1.25
C PRO A 202 -11.14 -8.14 0.20
N LEU A 203 -12.34 -8.13 0.78
CA LEU A 203 -12.55 -7.76 2.18
C LEU A 203 -11.76 -8.68 3.14
N GLU A 204 -11.58 -9.95 2.76
CA GLU A 204 -10.77 -10.91 3.49
C GLU A 204 -9.33 -10.43 3.68
N PHE A 205 -8.71 -9.91 2.61
CA PHE A 205 -7.35 -9.37 2.68
C PHE A 205 -7.33 -8.05 3.44
N ALA A 206 -8.31 -7.18 3.21
CA ALA A 206 -8.42 -5.91 3.91
C ALA A 206 -8.50 -6.10 5.44
N ASN A 207 -9.25 -7.11 5.91
CA ASN A 207 -9.43 -7.40 7.33
C ASN A 207 -8.17 -7.86 8.05
N LYS A 208 -7.10 -8.22 7.33
CA LYS A 208 -5.81 -8.57 7.93
C LYS A 208 -5.14 -7.39 8.62
N TYR A 209 -5.56 -6.17 8.33
CA TYR A 209 -5.08 -4.98 9.01
C TYR A 209 -6.17 -4.40 9.89
N ASP A 210 -6.08 -4.56 11.21
CA ASP A 210 -7.05 -3.93 12.11
C ASP A 210 -6.82 -2.42 12.17
N SER A 211 -7.81 -1.67 11.71
CA SER A 211 -7.84 -0.23 11.87
C SER A 211 -9.26 0.25 12.15
N GLN A 212 -9.37 1.33 12.92
CA GLN A 212 -10.64 2.05 13.11
C GLN A 212 -11.30 2.41 11.77
N TRP A 213 -10.51 2.62 10.72
CA TRP A 213 -10.98 2.88 9.36
C TRP A 213 -11.78 1.72 8.76
N LEU A 214 -11.51 0.47 9.16
CA LEU A 214 -12.26 -0.73 8.77
C LEU A 214 -13.39 -1.10 9.74
N LYS A 215 -13.66 -0.30 10.78
CA LYS A 215 -14.75 -0.58 11.75
C LYS A 215 -16.09 -0.84 11.05
N PHE A 216 -16.40 -0.10 9.99
CA PHE A 216 -17.62 -0.30 9.20
C PHE A 216 -17.76 -1.73 8.64
N VAL A 217 -16.65 -2.42 8.38
CA VAL A 217 -16.65 -3.83 7.94
C VAL A 217 -17.10 -4.75 9.07
N ARG A 218 -16.66 -4.49 10.30
CA ARG A 218 -17.09 -5.22 11.51
C ARG A 218 -18.59 -5.01 11.74
N ASP A 219 -19.04 -3.76 11.64
CA ASP A 219 -20.46 -3.40 11.77
C ASP A 219 -21.31 -4.14 10.71
N LEU A 220 -20.86 -4.16 9.45
CA LEU A 220 -21.54 -4.89 8.37
C LEU A 220 -21.57 -6.42 8.58
N LYS A 221 -20.50 -7.02 9.10
CA LYS A 221 -20.48 -8.46 9.45
C LYS A 221 -21.47 -8.78 10.58
N ASN A 222 -21.56 -7.91 11.58
CA ASN A 222 -22.49 -8.07 12.69
C ASN A 222 -23.95 -8.00 12.21
N ASP A 223 -24.25 -7.09 11.28
CA ASP A 223 -25.57 -6.99 10.64
C ASP A 223 -25.94 -8.27 9.86
N GLU A 224 -24.99 -8.90 9.15
CA GLU A 224 -25.22 -10.20 8.48
C GLU A 224 -25.56 -11.32 9.49
N ILE A 225 -24.86 -11.38 10.63
CA ILE A 225 -25.11 -12.38 11.69
C ILE A 225 -26.48 -12.18 12.32
N VAL A 226 -26.86 -10.94 12.62
CA VAL A 226 -28.18 -10.59 13.17
C VAL A 226 -29.28 -10.99 12.19
N ASN A 227 -29.11 -10.72 10.89
CA ASN A 227 -30.06 -11.12 9.87
C ASN A 227 -30.18 -12.65 9.73
N LYS A 228 -29.07 -13.40 9.76
CA LYS A 228 -29.11 -14.88 9.78
C LYS A 228 -29.84 -15.43 11.01
N LYS A 229 -29.57 -14.89 12.20
CA LYS A 229 -30.27 -15.29 13.44
C LYS A 229 -31.77 -15.01 13.35
N ARG A 230 -32.19 -13.85 12.82
CA ARG A 230 -33.61 -13.53 12.60
C ARG A 230 -34.28 -14.52 11.63
N ILE A 231 -33.63 -14.86 10.52
CA ILE A 231 -34.15 -15.84 9.56
C ILE A 231 -34.33 -17.23 10.20
N LEU A 232 -33.33 -17.67 10.98
CA LEU A 232 -33.40 -18.93 11.73
C LEU A 232 -34.53 -18.94 12.77
N LEU A 233 -34.70 -17.85 13.53
CA LEU A 233 -35.80 -17.69 14.48
C LEU A 233 -37.19 -17.74 13.81
N VAL A 234 -37.35 -17.09 12.66
CA VAL A 234 -38.60 -17.11 11.88
C VAL A 234 -38.88 -18.50 11.30
N ARG A 235 -37.86 -19.22 10.82
CA ARG A 235 -38.02 -20.61 10.36
C ARG A 235 -38.41 -21.55 11.51
N ASN A 236 -37.79 -21.43 12.68
CA ASN A 236 -38.12 -22.25 13.84
C ASN A 236 -39.52 -21.97 14.40
N HIS A 237 -40.04 -20.75 14.26
CA HIS A 237 -41.43 -20.42 14.62
C HIS A 237 -42.46 -20.97 13.62
N LYS A 238 -42.09 -21.15 12.34
CA LYS A 238 -42.99 -21.74 11.33
C LYS A 238 -43.08 -23.27 11.41
N ILE A 239 -42.14 -23.94 12.06
CA ILE A 239 -42.10 -25.41 12.19
C ILE A 239 -42.91 -25.91 13.41
N LYS A 240 -43.40 -25.01 14.27
CA LYS A 240 -44.22 -25.35 15.47
C LYS A 240 -45.75 -25.19 15.25
N ARG A 241 -46.28 -25.55 14.08
CA ARG A 241 -47.74 -25.68 13.87
C ARG A 241 -48.06 -27.00 13.23
#